data_AF-J9A9W9-F1
#
_entry.id   AF-J9A9W9-F1
#
_cell.length_a   1.000
_cell.length_b   1.000
_cell.length_c   1.000
_cell.angle_alpha   90.00
_cell.angle_beta   90.00
_cell.angle_gamma   90.00
#
_symmetry.space_group_name_H-M   'P 1'
#
loop_
_entity.id
_entity.type
_entity.pdbx_description
1 polymer ?
#
loop_
_entity_poly.entity_id
_entity_poly.type
_entity_poly.pdbx_seq_one_letter_code
_entity_poly.pdbx_strand_id
1 'polypeptide(L)'
;MLRLYYNETVHEFSFEKRKGFVQGINKWISRKTNKKIKDLIKEDSINKDTNILLMNAIYFKATWKNQFMKAVTKEREFHISEKEKKPLNIYR
;
A
#
# COMPACT_ATOMS: atom_id res chain seq x y z
N MET A 1 -17.04 -10.33 17.20
CA MET A 1 -15.78 -10.14 17.95
C MET A 1 -14.77 -9.31 17.16
N LEU A 2 -14.39 -9.69 15.93
CA LEU A 2 -13.38 -8.94 15.14
C LEU A 2 -13.71 -7.47 14.85
N ARG A 3 -14.98 -7.14 14.54
CA ARG A 3 -15.42 -5.76 14.31
C ARG A 3 -15.16 -4.81 15.49
N LEU A 4 -15.24 -5.32 16.72
CA LEU A 4 -15.06 -4.53 17.94
C LEU A 4 -13.59 -4.13 18.17
N TYR A 5 -12.63 -4.94 17.68
CA TYR A 5 -11.20 -4.72 17.91
C TYR A 5 -10.48 -4.13 16.69
N TYR A 6 -10.93 -4.44 15.47
CA TYR A 6 -10.21 -4.11 14.24
C TYR A 6 -10.98 -3.18 13.29
N ASN A 7 -12.18 -2.74 13.69
CA ASN A 7 -13.08 -1.96 12.83
C ASN A 7 -13.27 -2.62 11.44
N GLU A 8 -13.35 -3.95 11.44
CA GLU A 8 -13.40 -4.75 10.23
C GLU A 8 -14.67 -4.52 9.42
N THR A 9 -14.53 -4.63 8.10
CA THR A 9 -15.65 -4.72 7.16
C THR A 9 -15.65 -6.12 6.56
N VAL A 10 -16.71 -6.88 6.81
CA VAL A 10 -16.88 -8.23 6.22
C VAL A 10 -17.56 -8.07 4.86
N HIS A 11 -16.98 -8.69 3.84
CA HIS A 11 -17.54 -8.74 2.50
C HIS A 11 -17.69 -10.20 2.08
N GLU A 12 -18.91 -10.59 1.72
CA GLU A 12 -19.16 -11.88 1.10
C GLU A 12 -18.71 -11.85 -0.36
N PHE A 13 -18.14 -12.96 -0.84
CA PHE A 13 -17.69 -13.09 -2.22
C PHE A 13 -18.03 -14.49 -2.77
N SER A 14 -18.19 -14.58 -4.09
CA SER A 14 -18.25 -15.85 -4.83
C SER A 14 -17.20 -15.86 -5.93
N PHE A 15 -16.66 -17.04 -6.24
CA PHE A 15 -15.60 -17.19 -7.24
C PHE A 15 -16.03 -16.74 -8.65
N GLU A 16 -17.31 -16.89 -8.99
CA GLU A 16 -17.89 -16.47 -10.27
C GLU A 16 -17.82 -14.95 -10.44
N LYS A 17 -17.93 -14.21 -9.33
CA LYS A 17 -17.87 -12.74 -9.29
C LYS A 17 -16.47 -12.20 -8.93
N ARG A 18 -15.44 -13.06 -8.88
CA ARG A 18 -14.09 -12.71 -8.41
C ARG A 18 -13.51 -11.47 -9.09
N LYS A 19 -13.73 -11.30 -10.40
CA LYS A 19 -13.22 -10.14 -11.15
C LYS A 19 -13.77 -8.83 -10.61
N GLY A 20 -15.09 -8.75 -10.43
CA GLY A 20 -15.75 -7.58 -9.86
C GLY A 20 -15.38 -7.35 -8.39
N PHE A 21 -15.26 -8.43 -7.61
CA PHE A 21 -14.82 -8.36 -6.22
C PHE A 21 -13.40 -7.80 -6.08
N VAL A 22 -12.44 -8.32 -6.84
CA VAL A 22 -11.04 -7.86 -6.86
C VAL A 22 -10.94 -6.39 -7.25
N GLN A 23 -11.67 -5.98 -8.29
CA GLN A 23 -11.73 -4.56 -8.69
C GLN A 23 -12.31 -3.69 -7.57
N GLY A 24 -13.37 -4.14 -6.91
CA GLY A 24 -14.01 -3.43 -5.80
C GLY A 24 -13.07 -3.25 -4.61
N ILE A 25 -12.42 -4.33 -4.17
CA ILE A 25 -11.47 -4.32 -3.05
C ILE A 25 -10.25 -3.45 -3.37
N ASN A 26 -9.62 -3.60 -4.53
CA ASN A 26 -8.49 -2.76 -4.92
C ASN A 26 -8.87 -1.28 -4.99
N LYS A 27 -10.08 -0.96 -5.46
CA LYS A 27 -10.60 0.42 -5.46
C LYS A 27 -10.80 0.95 -4.03
N TRP A 28 -11.32 0.11 -3.13
CA TRP A 28 -11.47 0.47 -1.71
C TRP A 28 -10.12 0.70 -1.03
N ILE A 29 -9.15 -0.22 -1.20
CA ILE A 29 -7.78 -0.11 -0.67
C ILE A 29 -7.10 1.16 -1.19
N SER A 30 -7.17 1.39 -2.50
CA SER A 30 -6.61 2.58 -3.13
C SER A 30 -7.19 3.85 -2.52
N ARG A 31 -8.51 3.92 -2.28
CA ARG A 31 -9.12 5.06 -1.60
C ARG A 31 -8.62 5.21 -0.16
N LYS A 32 -8.57 4.13 0.62
CA LYS A 32 -8.12 4.15 2.02
C LYS A 32 -6.64 4.49 2.19
N THR A 33 -5.83 4.23 1.17
CA THR A 33 -4.38 4.45 1.19
C THR A 33 -3.94 5.67 0.38
N ASN A 34 -4.84 6.64 0.15
CA ASN A 34 -4.56 7.85 -0.64
C ASN A 34 -3.93 7.56 -2.02
N LYS A 35 -4.45 6.51 -2.66
CA LYS A 35 -4.05 5.97 -3.96
C LYS A 35 -2.61 5.47 -4.01
N LYS A 36 -1.97 5.17 -2.86
CA LYS A 36 -0.58 4.71 -2.78
C LYS A 36 -0.44 3.21 -2.87
N ILE A 37 -1.41 2.45 -2.37
CA ILE A 37 -1.49 1.01 -2.59
C ILE A 37 -2.60 0.78 -3.62
N LYS A 38 -2.21 0.27 -4.78
CA LYS A 38 -3.12 -0.10 -5.87
C LYS A 38 -2.90 -1.57 -6.18
N ASP A 39 -3.96 -2.22 -6.64
CA ASP A 39 -3.88 -3.58 -7.18
C ASP A 39 -3.22 -4.57 -6.22
N LEU A 40 -3.56 -4.47 -4.92
CA LEU A 40 -2.99 -5.29 -3.86
C LEU A 40 -3.25 -6.78 -4.09
N ILE A 41 -4.45 -7.11 -4.58
CA ILE A 41 -4.82 -8.47 -4.97
C ILE A 41 -5.08 -8.55 -6.47
N LYS A 42 -4.75 -9.68 -7.08
CA LYS A 42 -5.00 -9.95 -8.49
C LYS A 42 -6.12 -10.97 -8.63
N GLU A 43 -6.70 -11.08 -9.83
CA GLU A 43 -7.82 -12.01 -10.08
C GLU A 43 -7.42 -13.47 -9.85
N ASP A 44 -6.18 -13.82 -10.21
CA ASP A 44 -5.56 -15.13 -10.02
C ASP A 44 -5.19 -15.43 -8.56
N SER A 45 -5.26 -14.44 -7.66
CA SER A 45 -5.02 -14.63 -6.22
C SER A 45 -6.20 -15.31 -5.51
N ILE A 46 -7.35 -15.45 -6.18
CA ILE A 46 -8.55 -16.09 -5.66
C ILE A 46 -8.89 -17.26 -6.57
N ASN A 47 -8.97 -18.47 -6.01
CA ASN A 47 -9.37 -19.69 -6.72
C ASN A 47 -10.63 -20.30 -6.10
N LYS A 48 -11.13 -21.41 -6.66
CA LYS A 48 -12.34 -22.10 -6.18
C LYS A 48 -12.21 -22.64 -4.74
N ASP A 49 -10.99 -22.84 -4.27
CA ASP A 49 -10.70 -23.36 -2.93
C ASP A 49 -10.50 -22.23 -1.90
N THR A 50 -10.56 -20.98 -2.34
CA THR A 50 -10.38 -19.80 -1.47
C THR A 50 -11.65 -19.59 -0.66
N ASN A 51 -11.61 -19.95 0.63
CA ASN A 51 -12.76 -19.80 1.52
C ASN A 51 -12.77 -18.46 2.29
N ILE A 52 -11.59 -17.95 2.69
CA ILE A 52 -11.46 -16.72 3.49
C ILE A 52 -10.23 -15.95 3.00
N LEU A 53 -10.37 -14.62 2.91
CA LEU A 53 -9.28 -13.68 2.67
C LEU A 53 -9.22 -12.68 3.82
N LEU A 54 -8.11 -12.67 4.55
CA LEU A 54 -7.82 -11.65 5.56
C LEU A 54 -6.80 -10.67 4.99
N MET A 55 -7.14 -9.37 5.01
CA MET A 55 -6.35 -8.33 4.36
C MET A 55 -6.16 -7.12 5.26
N ASN A 56 -4.97 -6.56 5.25
CA ASN A 56 -4.65 -5.30 5.91
C ASN A 56 -3.85 -4.40 4.95
N ALA A 57 -4.15 -3.10 4.93
CA ALA A 57 -3.46 -2.10 4.13
C ALA A 57 -3.23 -0.84 4.95
N ILE A 58 -1.97 -0.53 5.22
CA ILE A 58 -1.56 0.60 6.06
C ILE A 58 -0.86 1.64 5.19
N TYR A 59 -1.30 2.89 5.29
CA TYR A 59 -0.65 4.04 4.66
C TYR A 59 -0.36 5.12 5.69
N PHE A 60 0.89 5.56 5.73
CA PHE A 60 1.34 6.63 6.60
C PHE A 60 1.95 7.78 5.79
N LYS A 61 1.51 9.00 6.08
CA LYS A 61 2.14 10.23 5.63
C LYS A 61 1.95 11.27 6.72
N ALA A 62 3.07 11.75 7.24
CA ALA A 62 3.09 12.81 8.24
C ALA A 62 3.99 13.95 7.78
N THR A 63 3.77 15.09 8.41
CA THR A 63 4.61 16.27 8.29
C THR A 63 5.60 16.25 9.44
N TRP A 64 6.90 16.39 9.14
CA TRP A 64 7.92 16.58 10.17
C TRP A 64 7.62 17.84 10.99
N LYS A 65 7.83 17.76 12.32
CA LYS A 65 7.71 18.92 13.22
C LYS A 65 8.63 20.06 12.78
N ASN A 66 9.87 19.71 12.46
CA ASN A 66 10.84 20.60 11.83
C ASN A 66 11.09 20.09 10.41
N GLN A 67 10.54 20.77 9.41
CA GLN A 67 10.65 20.36 8.02
C GLN A 67 12.00 20.79 7.42
N PHE A 68 12.52 19.96 6.52
CA PHE A 68 13.68 20.30 5.70
C PHE A 68 13.38 21.46 4.76
N MET A 69 14.34 22.37 4.60
CA MET A 69 14.19 23.47 3.65
C MET A 69 14.47 22.94 2.24
N LYS A 70 13.46 22.91 1.37
CA LYS A 70 13.62 22.40 -0.01
C LYS A 70 14.77 23.05 -0.79
N ALA A 71 15.07 24.32 -0.51
CA ALA A 71 16.14 25.07 -1.16
C ALA A 71 17.55 24.55 -0.85
N VAL A 72 17.73 23.83 0.26
CA VAL A 72 19.04 23.24 0.63
C VAL A 72 19.14 21.75 0.31
N THR A 73 18.08 21.15 -0.24
CA THR A 73 18.13 19.80 -0.83
C THR A 73 19.12 19.83 -1.98
N LYS A 74 20.11 18.93 -1.95
CA LYS A 74 21.15 18.83 -2.98
C LYS A 74 21.42 17.38 -3.33
N GLU A 75 21.80 17.16 -4.58
CA GLU A 75 22.26 15.86 -5.04
C GLU A 75 23.59 15.48 -4.35
N ARG A 76 23.68 14.25 -3.86
CA ARG A 76 24.88 13.65 -3.29
C ARG A 76 24.96 12.18 -3.65
N GLU A 77 26.17 11.62 -3.60
CA GLU A 77 26.36 10.17 -3.76
C GLU A 77 25.69 9.41 -2.61
N PHE A 78 24.81 8.48 -2.95
CA PHE A 78 24.27 7.48 -2.05
C PHE A 78 24.90 6.12 -2.37
N HIS A 79 25.44 5.47 -1.36
CA HIS A 79 26.08 4.16 -1.50
C HIS A 79 25.03 3.07 -1.34
N ILE A 80 24.67 2.41 -2.45
CA ILE A 80 23.72 1.29 -2.44
C ILE A 80 24.45 0.03 -1.94
N SER A 81 25.71 -0.14 -2.36
CA SER A 81 26.64 -1.16 -1.89
C SER A 81 28.07 -0.64 -1.96
N GLU A 82 29.07 -1.47 -1.62
CA GLU A 82 30.48 -1.11 -1.76
C GLU A 82 30.88 -0.75 -3.20
N LYS A 83 30.23 -1.38 -4.18
CA LYS A 83 30.56 -1.25 -5.61
C LYS A 83 29.61 -0.33 -6.37
N GLU A 84 28.45 -0.02 -5.80
CA GLU A 84 27.39 0.73 -6.48
C GLU A 84 27.05 2.02 -5.74
N LYS A 85 27.16 3.13 -6.46
CA LYS A 85 26.75 4.46 -6.00
C LYS A 85 25.74 5.05 -6.96
N LYS A 86 24.81 5.83 -6.42
CA LYS A 86 23.82 6.57 -7.20
C LYS A 86 23.67 8.00 -6.68
N PRO A 87 23.64 9.03 -7.55
CA PRO A 87 23.27 10.37 -7.14
C PRO A 87 21.81 10.41 -6.67
N LEU A 88 21.57 10.95 -5.47
CA LEU A 88 20.24 11.17 -4.90
C LEU A 88 20.12 12.55 -4.26
N ASN A 89 18.91 13.12 -4.32
CA ASN A 89 18.56 14.34 -3.59
C ASN A 89 18.45 14.05 -2.09
N ILE A 90 19.38 14.60 -1.30
CA ILE A 90 19.39 14.46 0.16
C ILE A 90 18.82 15.71 0.80
N TYR A 91 17.76 15.55 1.59
CA TYR A 91 17.14 16.62 2.38
C TYR A 91 18.01 16.99 3.59
N ARG A 92 18.08 18.28 3.93
CA ARG A 92 18.91 18.85 5.00
C ARG A 92 18.16 19.91 5.79
#